data_AF-W7Z7S2-F1
#
_entry.id   AF-W7Z7S2-F1
#
_cell.length_a   1.000
_cell.length_b   1.000
_cell.length_c   1.000
_cell.angle_alpha   90.00
_cell.angle_beta   90.00
_cell.angle_gamma   90.00
#
_symmetry.space_group_name_H-M   'P 1'
#
loop_
_entity.id
_entity.type
_entity.pdbx_description
1 polymer ?
#
loop_
_entity_poly.entity_id
_entity_poly.type
_entity_poly.pdbx_seq_one_letter_code
_entity_poly.pdbx_strand_id
1 'polypeptide(L)'
;MKLDQAYSGNVFICSSENYESSKAVIYGMPMDYTVSFRPGSRFGPSHIRQASVGLEEYSPYLDKSIVDLEYFDAGDLLLPFGNAARSLKSLANMLVKFLQTTSSLWVLVVNIWLHGL
;
A
#
# COMPACT_ATOMS: atom_id res chain seq x y z
N MET A 1 -21.67 17.04 -7.90
CA MET A 1 -20.34 16.75 -8.49
C MET A 1 -19.62 15.82 -7.52
N LYS A 2 -19.33 14.58 -7.91
CA LYS A 2 -18.48 13.69 -7.09
C LYS A 2 -17.03 14.01 -7.43
N LEU A 3 -16.18 14.08 -6.41
CA LEU A 3 -14.74 14.14 -6.60
C LEU A 3 -14.24 12.80 -7.10
N ASP A 4 -13.24 12.83 -7.97
CA ASP A 4 -12.55 11.64 -8.45
C ASP A 4 -11.91 10.91 -7.26
N GLN A 5 -12.18 9.61 -7.15
CA GLN A 5 -11.65 8.79 -6.07
C GLN A 5 -10.12 8.69 -6.13
N ALA A 6 -9.55 8.73 -7.34
CA ALA A 6 -8.10 8.72 -7.55
C ALA A 6 -7.38 9.90 -6.88
N TYR A 7 -8.09 10.97 -6.51
CA TYR A 7 -7.54 12.15 -5.82
C TYR A 7 -8.16 12.36 -4.44
N SER A 8 -8.81 11.35 -3.88
CA SER A 8 -9.52 11.46 -2.59
C SER A 8 -8.60 11.46 -1.36
N GLY A 9 -7.35 11.01 -1.49
CA GLY A 9 -6.44 10.77 -0.36
C GLY A 9 -6.75 9.52 0.48
N ASN A 10 -7.83 8.79 0.15
CA ASN A 10 -8.16 7.50 0.78
C ASN A 10 -7.52 6.31 0.05
N VAL A 11 -7.14 6.52 -1.21
CA VAL A 11 -6.36 5.61 -2.07
C VAL A 11 -5.09 6.35 -2.50
N PHE A 12 -4.09 5.60 -2.95
CA PHE A 12 -2.91 6.19 -3.58
C PHE A 12 -3.33 6.94 -4.86
N ILE A 13 -2.74 8.10 -5.11
CA ILE A 13 -3.02 8.95 -6.29
C ILE A 13 -3.05 8.10 -7.56
N CYS A 14 -3.93 8.38 -8.53
CA CYS A 14 -4.01 7.68 -9.83
C CYS A 14 -4.17 6.14 -9.80
N SER A 15 -4.58 5.55 -8.67
CA SER A 15 -4.84 4.10 -8.61
C SER A 15 -6.01 3.68 -9.49
N SER A 16 -5.89 2.55 -10.18
CA SER A 16 -6.97 1.91 -10.94
C SER A 16 -7.94 1.17 -10.02
N GLU A 17 -9.20 1.03 -10.45
CA GLU A 17 -10.20 0.16 -9.81
C GLU A 17 -10.12 -1.29 -10.31
N ASN A 18 -9.34 -1.57 -11.36
CA ASN A 18 -9.27 -2.90 -11.97
C ASN A 18 -8.07 -3.70 -11.43
N TYR A 19 -8.37 -4.62 -10.52
CA TYR A 19 -7.37 -5.53 -9.95
C TYR A 19 -6.75 -6.48 -11.00
N GLU A 20 -7.55 -7.01 -11.94
CA GLU A 20 -7.12 -8.05 -12.88
C GLU A 20 -6.19 -7.52 -13.98
N SER A 21 -6.37 -6.27 -14.41
CA SER A 21 -5.49 -5.63 -15.41
C SER A 21 -4.24 -5.01 -14.79
N SER A 22 -4.21 -4.85 -13.47
CA SER A 22 -3.13 -4.15 -12.77
C SER A 22 -1.84 -4.97 -12.75
N LYS A 23 -0.72 -4.28 -13.05
CA LYS A 23 0.64 -4.85 -13.05
C LYS A 23 1.30 -4.77 -11.67
N ALA A 24 0.76 -3.93 -10.79
CA ALA A 24 1.24 -3.79 -9.42
C ALA A 24 0.05 -3.63 -8.48
N VAL A 25 0.21 -4.13 -7.26
CA VAL A 25 -0.81 -4.00 -6.21
C VAL A 25 -0.15 -3.43 -4.97
N ILE A 26 -0.66 -2.29 -4.54
CA ILE A 26 -0.25 -1.62 -3.31
C ILE A 26 -1.19 -2.08 -2.20
N TYR A 27 -0.64 -2.38 -1.03
CA TYR A 27 -1.44 -2.66 0.15
C TYR A 27 -0.74 -2.12 1.39
N GLY A 28 -1.55 -1.66 2.34
CA GLY A 28 -1.08 -1.18 3.62
C GLY A 28 -1.09 -2.27 4.68
N MET A 29 -0.07 -2.25 5.54
CA MET A 29 0.01 -3.14 6.70
C MET A 29 0.03 -2.29 7.98
N PRO A 30 -1.14 -1.87 8.49
CA PRO A 30 -1.23 -0.96 9.64
C PRO A 30 -0.91 -1.70 10.96
N MET A 31 0.37 -2.03 11.18
CA MET A 31 0.84 -2.80 12.34
C MET A 31 2.06 -2.17 13.00
N ASP A 32 2.00 -2.05 14.33
CA ASP A 32 3.10 -1.58 15.18
C ASP A 32 3.20 -2.37 16.52
N TYR A 33 2.65 -3.59 16.58
CA TYR A 33 2.49 -4.35 17.83
C TYR A 33 3.79 -4.71 18.55
N THR A 34 4.91 -4.71 17.84
CA THR A 34 6.24 -5.04 18.39
C THR A 34 7.08 -3.79 18.65
N VAL A 35 6.55 -2.59 18.40
CA VAL A 35 7.26 -1.32 18.58
C VAL A 35 7.20 -0.91 20.05
N SER A 36 8.37 -0.72 20.66
CA SER A 36 8.47 -0.35 22.08
C SER A 36 8.72 1.15 22.32
N PHE A 37 9.42 1.84 21.41
CA PHE A 37 9.86 3.23 21.65
C PHE A 37 8.95 4.29 21.04
N ARG A 38 8.68 4.23 19.72
CA ARG A 38 7.89 5.22 18.98
C ARG A 38 6.72 4.54 18.25
N PRO A 39 5.57 4.33 18.92
CA PRO A 39 4.40 3.75 18.26
C PRO A 39 3.85 4.72 17.20
N GLY A 40 3.06 4.19 16.26
CA GLY A 40 2.41 5.00 15.22
C GLY A 40 2.69 4.57 13.77
N SER A 41 3.57 3.59 13.52
CA SER A 41 3.77 3.06 12.16
C SER A 41 2.48 2.45 11.57
N ARG A 42 1.53 2.04 12.42
CA ARG A 42 0.19 1.63 12.01
C ARG A 42 -0.57 2.68 11.21
N PHE A 43 -0.26 3.96 11.39
CA PHE A 43 -0.88 5.07 10.65
C PHE A 43 -0.10 5.43 9.37
N GLY A 44 1.02 4.77 9.10
CA GLY A 44 1.85 5.03 7.91
C GLY A 44 1.07 4.90 6.61
N PRO A 45 0.37 3.76 6.35
CA PRO A 45 -0.36 3.57 5.10
C PRO A 45 -1.38 4.66 4.80
N SER A 46 -2.20 5.05 5.79
CA SER A 46 -3.20 6.10 5.60
C SER A 46 -2.56 7.47 5.32
N HIS A 47 -1.51 7.83 6.05
CA HIS A 47 -0.81 9.11 5.82
C HIS A 47 -0.10 9.15 4.47
N ILE A 48 0.41 8.01 3.98
CA ILE A 48 1.07 7.94 2.68
C ILE A 48 0.07 8.15 1.55
N ARG A 49 -1.14 7.59 1.66
CA ARG A 49 -2.22 7.86 0.70
C ARG A 49 -2.64 9.32 0.70
N GLN A 50 -2.80 9.92 1.88
CA GLN A 50 -3.11 11.34 2.01
C GLN A 50 -2.02 12.23 1.40
N ALA A 51 -0.75 11.93 1.68
CA ALA A 51 0.38 12.68 1.13
C ALA A 51 0.56 12.45 -0.38
N SER A 52 0.14 11.30 -0.90
CA SER A 52 0.30 10.96 -2.33
C SER A 52 -0.41 11.92 -3.26
N VAL A 53 -1.49 12.57 -2.81
CA VAL A 53 -2.22 13.58 -3.59
C VAL A 53 -1.36 14.80 -3.92
N GLY A 54 -0.32 15.06 -3.12
CA GLY A 54 0.65 16.14 -3.38
C GLY A 54 1.83 15.71 -4.26
N LEU A 55 1.86 14.47 -4.76
CA LEU A 55 2.90 14.03 -5.69
C LEU A 55 2.56 14.50 -7.10
N GLU A 56 3.60 14.86 -7.84
CA GLU A 56 3.48 15.11 -9.28
C GLU A 56 3.29 13.78 -10.01
N GLU A 57 2.44 13.80 -11.04
CA GLU A 57 2.16 12.61 -11.86
C GLU A 57 3.37 12.16 -12.66
N TYR A 58 4.22 13.09 -13.09
CA TYR A 58 5.40 12.82 -13.91
C TYR A 58 6.68 12.86 -13.09
N SER A 59 7.53 11.85 -13.29
CA SER A 59 8.87 11.76 -12.70
C SER A 59 9.94 12.09 -13.75
N PRO A 60 10.62 13.26 -13.66
CA PRO A 60 11.68 13.63 -14.60
C PRO A 60 12.88 12.67 -14.57
N TYR A 61 13.16 12.05 -13.42
CA TYR A 61 14.28 11.12 -13.27
C TYR A 61 14.07 9.80 -14.01
N LEU A 62 12.81 9.34 -14.09
CA LEU A 62 12.45 8.10 -14.75
C LEU A 62 11.92 8.33 -16.18
N ASP A 63 11.67 9.59 -16.54
CA ASP A 63 10.96 9.99 -17.75
C ASP A 63 9.65 9.20 -17.95
N LYS A 64 8.87 9.12 -16.87
CA LYS A 64 7.63 8.32 -16.82
C LYS A 64 6.55 9.05 -16.05
N SER A 65 5.31 8.88 -16.49
CA SER A 65 4.13 9.32 -15.77
C SER A 65 3.45 8.16 -15.05
N ILE A 66 2.93 8.42 -13.86
CA ILE A 66 2.18 7.46 -13.06
C ILE A 66 0.81 7.15 -13.69
N VAL A 67 0.26 8.06 -14.50
CA VAL A 67 -0.99 7.87 -15.24
C VAL A 67 -0.89 6.81 -16.34
N ASP A 68 0.34 6.51 -16.80
CA ASP A 68 0.61 5.48 -17.80
C ASP A 68 0.82 4.08 -17.15
N LEU A 69 0.80 4.01 -15.81
CA LEU A 69 0.99 2.78 -15.05
C LEU A 69 -0.36 2.26 -14.56
N GLU A 70 -0.65 0.99 -14.85
CA GLU A 70 -1.79 0.29 -14.27
C GLU A 70 -1.39 -0.40 -12.96
N TYR A 71 -1.86 0.16 -11.84
CA TYR A 71 -1.73 -0.44 -10.51
C TYR A 71 -3.00 -0.25 -9.69
N PHE A 72 -3.18 -1.14 -8.72
CA PHE A 72 -4.36 -1.19 -7.86
C PHE A 72 -3.96 -0.93 -6.40
N ASP A 73 -4.68 -0.06 -5.70
CA ASP A 73 -4.55 0.07 -4.24
C ASP A 73 -5.62 -0.80 -3.57
N ALA A 74 -5.18 -1.91 -2.96
CA ALA A 74 -6.04 -2.86 -2.27
C ALA A 74 -6.46 -2.40 -0.86
N GLY A 75 -6.03 -1.22 -0.43
CA GLY A 75 -6.32 -0.72 0.90
C GLY A 75 -5.48 -1.39 1.99
N ASP A 76 -6.03 -1.45 3.20
CA ASP A 76 -5.31 -1.95 4.38
C ASP A 76 -5.71 -3.38 4.73
N LEU A 77 -4.70 -4.16 5.12
CA LEU A 77 -4.89 -5.49 5.65
C LEU A 77 -5.61 -5.46 7.01
N LEU A 78 -6.68 -6.24 7.13
CA LEU A 78 -7.33 -6.51 8.42
C LEU A 78 -6.46 -7.46 9.25
N LEU A 79 -5.78 -6.91 10.25
CA LEU A 79 -4.86 -7.65 11.11
C LEU A 79 -5.45 -7.89 12.51
N PRO A 80 -5.27 -9.08 13.09
CA PRO A 80 -5.71 -9.36 14.45
C PRO A 80 -4.90 -8.54 15.46
N PHE A 81 -5.60 -7.78 16.30
CA PHE A 81 -4.98 -6.94 17.32
C PHE A 81 -4.15 -7.75 18.32
N GLY A 82 -2.96 -7.25 18.64
CA GLY A 82 -2.12 -7.78 19.73
C GLY A 82 -1.47 -9.15 19.46
N ASN A 83 -1.66 -9.73 18.28
CA ASN A 83 -1.03 -11.00 17.93
C ASN A 83 -0.18 -10.85 16.66
N ALA A 84 1.11 -10.57 16.87
CA ALA A 84 2.08 -10.41 15.79
C ALA A 84 2.23 -11.69 14.95
N ALA A 85 2.34 -12.86 15.58
CA ALA A 85 2.50 -14.13 14.88
C ALA A 85 1.32 -14.45 13.96
N ARG A 86 0.09 -14.21 14.44
CA ARG A 86 -1.13 -14.41 13.64
C ARG A 86 -1.23 -13.38 12.51
N SER A 87 -0.81 -12.14 12.75
CA SER A 87 -0.76 -11.08 11.73
C SER A 87 0.20 -11.43 10.60
N LEU A 88 1.40 -11.91 10.93
CA LEU A 88 2.38 -12.39 9.96
C LEU A 88 1.88 -13.60 9.18
N LYS A 89 1.19 -14.54 9.85
CA LYS A 89 0.57 -15.68 9.17
C LYS A 89 -0.54 -15.26 8.19
N SER A 90 -1.37 -14.30 8.58
CA SER A 90 -2.38 -13.72 7.67
C SER A 90 -1.74 -13.05 6.46
N LEU A 91 -0.68 -12.27 6.66
CA LEU A 91 0.10 -11.65 5.58
C LEU A 91 0.68 -12.69 4.63
N ALA A 92 1.35 -13.72 5.17
CA ALA A 92 1.94 -14.79 4.36
C ALA A 92 0.87 -15.52 3.52
N ASN A 93 -0.28 -15.83 4.11
CA ASN A 93 -1.38 -16.46 3.38
C ASN A 93 -1.94 -15.57 2.26
N MET A 94 -2.00 -14.25 2.48
CA MET A 94 -2.47 -13.31 1.47
C MET A 94 -1.48 -13.20 0.31
N LEU A 95 -0.19 -13.09 0.62
CA LEU A 95 0.90 -13.08 -0.37
C LEU A 95 0.88 -14.32 -1.25
N VAL A 96 0.69 -15.50 -0.67
CA VAL A 96 0.59 -16.77 -1.43
C VAL A 96 -0.59 -16.74 -2.39
N LYS A 97 -1.76 -16.26 -1.95
CA LYS A 97 -2.93 -16.13 -2.84
C LYS A 97 -2.63 -15.21 -4.02
N PHE A 98 -1.99 -14.08 -3.77
CA PHE A 98 -1.69 -13.11 -4.82
C PHE A 98 -0.67 -13.64 -5.85
N LEU A 99 0.38 -14.33 -5.39
CA LEU A 99 1.35 -14.97 -6.30
C LEU A 99 0.71 -16.05 -7.18
N GLN A 100 -0.37 -16.67 -6.72
CA GLN A 100 -1.11 -17.66 -7.50
C GLN A 100 -2.07 -17.02 -8.52
N THR A 101 -2.49 -15.77 -8.29
CA THR A 101 -3.50 -15.09 -9.12
C THR A 101 -2.89 -14.25 -10.25
N THR A 102 -1.69 -13.68 -10.06
CA THR A 102 -1.17 -12.66 -11.00
C THR A 102 0.25 -12.96 -11.47
N SER A 103 0.44 -13.03 -12.80
CA SER A 103 1.70 -13.44 -13.47
C SER A 103 2.87 -12.45 -13.36
N SER A 104 2.61 -11.21 -12.93
CA SER A 104 3.62 -10.16 -12.80
C SER A 104 3.15 -9.18 -11.71
N LEU A 105 3.44 -9.50 -10.45
CA LEU A 105 2.96 -8.73 -9.30
C LEU A 105 4.15 -8.08 -8.58
N TRP A 106 4.21 -6.75 -8.61
CA TRP A 106 5.07 -5.98 -7.72
C TRP A 106 4.29 -5.62 -6.47
N VAL A 107 4.71 -6.22 -5.36
CA VAL A 107 4.12 -6.06 -4.04
C VAL A 107 4.92 -5.02 -3.27
N LEU A 108 4.28 -3.88 -2.96
CA LEU A 108 4.91 -2.83 -2.17
C LEU A 108 4.28 -2.79 -0.78
N VAL A 109 4.93 -3.46 0.17
CA VAL A 109 4.58 -3.40 1.60
C VAL A 109 5.07 -2.08 2.14
N VAL A 110 4.15 -1.18 2.47
CA VAL A 110 4.54 0.05 3.16
C VAL A 110 4.42 -0.16 4.66
N ASN A 111 5.53 -0.58 5.27
CA ASN A 111 5.72 -0.46 6.71
C ASN A 111 7.08 0.22 6.95
N ILE A 112 7.05 1.51 7.28
CA ILE A 112 8.27 2.25 7.61
C ILE A 112 8.79 1.69 8.92
N TRP A 113 9.85 0.90 8.82
CA TRP A 113 10.62 0.42 9.94
C TRP A 113 11.82 1.35 10.13
N LEU A 114 11.68 2.31 11.04
CA LEU A 114 12.81 3.10 11.52
C LEU A 114 13.53 2.27 12.59
N HIS A 115 14.59 1.57 12.20
CA HIS A 115 15.61 1.08 13.11
C HIS A 115 16.45 2.27 13.60
N GLY A 116 16.49 2.51 14.92
CA GLY A 116 17.73 2.94 15.58
C GLY A 116 18.45 1.66 16.04
N LEU A 117 19.76 1.42 15.88
CA LEU A 117 20.91 2.31 16.13
C LEU A 117 20.76 3.14 17.40
#